data_AF-A0A9D2LFF3-F1
#
_entry.id   AF-A0A9D2LFF3-F1
#
_cell.length_a   1.000
_cell.length_b   1.000
_cell.length_c   1.000
_cell.angle_alpha   90.00
_cell.angle_beta   90.00
_cell.angle_gamma   90.00
#
_symmetry.space_group_name_H-M   'P 1'
#
loop_
_entity.id
_entity.type
_entity.pdbx_description
1 polymer ?
#
loop_
_entity_poly.entity_id
_entity_poly.type
_entity_poly.pdbx_seq_one_letter_code
_entity_poly.pdbx_strand_id
1 'polypeptide(L)'
;VDCIYEGNRMLYIQPDECVDCGACEPVCPVEAIYYEDDTPDQWAEYYQANVEFFDDLGAPGGAAKMGVIDKDHPIIEALPIQPNPLA
;
A
#
# COMPACT_ATOMS: atom_id res chain seq x y z
N VAL A 1 -10.39 10.12 -0.65
CA VAL A 1 -10.53 9.31 0.58
C VAL A 1 -9.12 9.07 1.11
N ASP A 2 -8.89 9.27 2.40
CA ASP A 2 -7.56 9.16 3.01
C ASP A 2 -7.26 7.71 3.42
N CYS A 3 -7.08 6.83 2.44
CA CYS A 3 -7.03 5.37 2.61
C CYS A 3 -5.66 4.75 2.29
N ILE A 4 -4.60 5.57 2.20
CA ILE A 4 -3.24 5.11 1.88
C ILE A 4 -2.37 5.30 3.12
N TYR A 5 -2.01 4.20 3.78
CA TYR A 5 -1.33 4.18 5.07
C TYR A 5 0.17 3.91 4.89
N GLU A 6 1.00 4.49 5.74
CA GLU A 6 2.46 4.42 5.64
C GLU A 6 3.01 3.33 6.58
N GLY A 7 3.68 2.31 6.01
CA GLY A 7 4.51 1.36 6.75
C GLY A 7 6.00 1.75 6.70
N ASN A 8 6.90 0.87 7.15
CA ASN A 8 8.33 1.20 7.17
C ASN A 8 8.99 1.10 5.78
N ARG A 9 8.44 0.29 4.87
CA ARG A 9 9.07 -0.02 3.56
C ARG A 9 8.28 0.49 2.37
N MET A 10 6.95 0.56 2.48
CA MET A 10 6.06 1.05 1.44
C MET A 10 4.75 1.61 2.03
N LEU A 11 3.90 2.14 1.15
CA LEU A 11 2.54 2.57 1.50
C LEU A 11 1.53 1.48 1.09
N TYR A 12 0.45 1.35 1.86
CA TYR A 12 -0.58 0.32 1.71
C TYR A 12 -1.97 0.97 1.55
N ILE A 13 -2.73 0.52 0.55
CA ILE A 13 -4.11 0.96 0.30
C ILE A 13 -5.06 0.07 1.11
N GLN A 14 -5.89 0.69 1.96
CA GLN A 14 -6.89 -0.03 2.74
C GLN A 14 -8.08 -0.40 1.83
N PRO A 15 -8.42 -1.70 1.68
CA PRO A 15 -9.37 -2.17 0.66
C PRO A 15 -10.83 -1.80 0.93
N ASP A 16 -11.26 -1.79 2.19
CA ASP A 16 -12.63 -1.44 2.61
C ASP A 16 -12.90 0.09 2.59
N GLU A 17 -11.85 0.91 2.63
CA GLU A 17 -11.90 2.37 2.57
C GLU A 17 -11.66 2.89 1.15
N CYS A 18 -11.01 2.10 0.29
CA CYS A 18 -10.90 2.42 -1.12
C CYS A 18 -12.29 2.45 -1.77
N VAL A 19 -12.52 3.44 -2.63
CA VAL A 19 -13.78 3.63 -3.35
C VAL A 19 -13.56 3.77 -4.86
N ASP A 20 -12.43 3.25 -5.35
CA ASP A 20 -12.04 3.25 -6.76
C ASP A 20 -12.09 4.62 -7.43
N CYS A 21 -11.67 5.67 -6.69
CA CYS A 21 -11.68 7.03 -7.23
C CYS A 21 -10.57 7.31 -8.25
N GLY A 22 -9.54 6.47 -8.33
CA GLY A 22 -8.48 6.53 -9.33
C GLY A 22 -7.51 7.72 -9.23
N ALA A 23 -7.66 8.60 -8.24
CA ALA A 23 -6.85 9.82 -8.17
C ALA A 23 -5.37 9.58 -7.80
N CYS A 24 -5.06 8.44 -7.18
CA CYS A 24 -3.72 8.09 -6.72
C CYS A 24 -2.84 7.48 -7.83
N GLU A 25 -3.42 6.71 -8.75
CA GLU A 25 -2.70 6.02 -9.83
C GLU A 25 -1.87 6.98 -10.72
N PRO A 26 -2.42 8.06 -11.30
CA PRO A 26 -1.70 8.86 -12.28
C PRO A 26 -0.66 9.80 -11.67
N VAL A 27 -0.62 9.91 -10.34
CA VAL A 27 0.31 10.80 -9.62
C VAL A 27 1.51 10.07 -9.06
N CYS A 28 1.53 8.74 -9.08
CA CYS A 28 2.67 7.96 -8.60
C CYS A 28 3.85 8.09 -9.58
N PRO A 29 4.98 8.70 -9.20
CA PRO A 29 6.10 8.96 -10.11
C PRO A 29 6.84 7.69 -10.57
N VAL A 30 6.57 6.55 -9.94
CA VAL A 30 7.18 5.25 -10.24
C VAL A 30 6.14 4.21 -10.65
N GLU A 31 4.91 4.64 -10.94
CA GLU A 31 3.83 3.78 -11.46
C GLU A 31 3.55 2.55 -10.57
N ALA A 32 3.59 2.70 -9.24
CA ALA A 32 3.44 1.58 -8.30
C ALA A 32 1.99 1.23 -7.92
N ILE A 33 1.00 1.99 -8.41
CA ILE A 33 -0.40 1.86 -8.02
C ILE A 33 -1.20 1.31 -9.20
N TYR A 34 -1.92 0.23 -8.95
CA TYR A 34 -2.75 -0.46 -9.93
C TYR A 34 -4.15 -0.67 -9.37
N TYR A 35 -5.15 -0.78 -10.25
CA TYR A 35 -6.40 -1.45 -9.88
C TYR A 35 -6.14 -2.93 -9.63
N GLU A 36 -6.96 -3.57 -8.80
CA GLU A 36 -6.78 -4.99 -8.44
C GLU A 36 -6.71 -5.90 -9.67
N ASP A 37 -7.59 -5.65 -10.66
CA ASP A 37 -7.66 -6.41 -11.92
C ASP A 37 -6.52 -6.09 -12.91
N ASP A 38 -5.81 -4.97 -12.71
CA ASP A 38 -4.75 -4.49 -13.60
C ASP A 38 -3.34 -4.74 -13.02
N THR A 39 -3.24 -5.37 -11.84
CA THR A 39 -1.95 -5.64 -11.20
C THR A 39 -1.17 -6.68 -12.02
N PRO A 40 0.07 -6.39 -12.47
CA PRO A 40 0.87 -7.36 -13.21
C PRO A 40 1.12 -8.66 -12.44
N ASP A 41 1.09 -9.81 -13.14
CA ASP A 41 1.24 -11.15 -12.54
C ASP A 41 2.47 -11.28 -11.61
N GLN A 42 3.61 -10.67 -11.98
CA GLN A 42 4.81 -10.72 -11.16
C GLN A 42 4.69 -10.02 -9.79
N TRP A 43 3.64 -9.23 -9.59
CA TRP A 43 3.36 -8.45 -8.39
C TRP A 43 2.00 -8.81 -7.77
N ALA A 44 1.37 -9.91 -8.18
CA ALA A 44 0.07 -10.32 -7.68
C ALA A 44 0.02 -10.47 -6.13
N GLU A 45 1.13 -10.86 -5.51
CA GLU A 45 1.25 -10.98 -4.04
C GLU A 45 1.10 -9.65 -3.29
N TYR A 46 1.27 -8.50 -3.97
CA TYR A 46 1.09 -7.19 -3.33
C TYR A 46 -0.36 -6.90 -2.98
N TYR A 47 -1.34 -7.51 -3.68
CA TYR A 47 -2.73 -7.40 -3.27
C TYR A 47 -2.92 -7.95 -1.85
N GLN A 48 -2.42 -9.16 -1.61
CA GLN A 48 -2.46 -9.78 -0.28
C GLN A 48 -1.73 -8.91 0.75
N ALA A 49 -0.55 -8.37 0.41
CA ALA A 49 0.19 -7.50 1.30
C ALA A 49 -0.59 -6.23 1.69
N ASN A 50 -1.35 -5.63 0.77
CA ASN A 50 -2.21 -4.49 1.05
C ASN A 50 -3.37 -4.84 1.98
N VAL A 51 -4.03 -5.98 1.76
CA VAL A 51 -5.16 -6.43 2.58
C VAL A 51 -4.69 -6.80 3.99
N GLU A 52 -3.72 -7.71 4.11
CA GLU A 52 -3.27 -8.29 5.38
C GLU A 52 -2.49 -7.29 6.25
N PHE A 53 -2.00 -6.18 5.67
CA PHE A 53 -1.43 -5.08 6.45
C PHE A 53 -2.43 -4.52 7.49
N PHE A 54 -3.73 -4.70 7.29
CA PHE A 54 -4.77 -4.17 8.16
C PHE A 54 -5.43 -5.20 9.09
N ASP A 55 -4.95 -6.45 9.15
CA ASP A 55 -5.59 -7.53 9.93
C ASP A 55 -5.83 -7.18 11.42
N ASP A 56 -4.92 -6.42 12.03
CA ASP A 56 -4.97 -5.93 13.41
C ASP A 56 -5.43 -4.47 13.55
N LEU A 57 -5.53 -3.74 12.43
CA LEU A 57 -5.90 -2.32 12.38
C LEU A 57 -7.36 -2.09 11.95
N GLY A 58 -7.94 -3.00 11.17
CA GLY A 58 -9.26 -2.89 10.56
C GLY A 58 -9.34 -1.76 9.52
N ALA A 59 -10.38 -0.93 9.62
CA ALA A 59 -10.58 0.26 8.79
C ALA A 59 -10.49 1.52 9.67
N PRO A 60 -9.29 2.07 9.90
CA PRO A 60 -9.09 3.20 10.80
C PRO A 60 -9.88 4.46 10.40
N GLY A 61 -10.18 4.64 9.11
CA GLY A 61 -10.91 5.77 8.55
C GLY A 61 -10.07 7.04 8.45
N GLY A 62 -8.85 6.92 7.91
CA GLY A 62 -7.93 8.04 7.67
C GLY A 62 -6.49 7.73 8.06
N ALA A 63 -5.56 7.75 7.12
CA ALA A 63 -4.13 7.57 7.36
C ALA A 63 -3.47 8.75 8.09
N ALA A 64 -3.94 9.99 7.87
CA ALA A 64 -3.30 11.20 8.42
C ALA A 64 -3.19 11.21 9.96
N LYS A 65 -4.08 10.50 10.67
CA LYS A 65 -4.06 10.39 12.15
C LYS A 65 -3.21 9.22 12.67
N MET A 66 -2.82 8.28 11.80
CA MET A 66 -2.05 7.11 12.17
C MET A 66 -0.54 7.37 12.09
N GLY A 67 -0.12 8.28 11.21
CA GLY A 67 1.30 8.50 10.93
C GLY A 67 1.95 7.26 10.33
N VAL A 68 3.26 7.10 10.55
CA VAL A 68 3.99 5.90 10.17
C VAL A 68 3.66 4.78 11.14
N ILE A 69 3.23 3.65 10.60
CA ILE A 69 2.95 2.43 11.36
C ILE A 69 4.23 1.59 11.33
N ASP A 70 4.78 1.28 12.50
CA ASP A 70 6.05 0.55 12.64
C ASP A 70 5.88 -0.96 12.38
N LYS A 71 5.46 -1.30 11.15
CA LYS A 71 5.38 -2.66 10.61
C LYS A 71 5.29 -2.63 9.09
N ASP A 72 5.52 -3.78 8.49
CA ASP A 72 5.16 -4.07 7.11
C ASP A 72 4.53 -5.46 7.01
N HIS A 73 3.95 -5.78 5.86
CA HIS A 73 3.53 -7.15 5.61
C HIS A 73 4.76 -8.09 5.54
N PRO A 74 4.71 -9.34 6.03
CA PRO A 74 5.87 -10.23 6.07
C PRO A 74 6.60 -10.46 4.73
N ILE A 75 5.86 -10.47 3.61
CA ILE A 75 6.46 -10.57 2.27
C ILE A 75 7.35 -9.35 1.99
N ILE A 76 6.92 -8.15 2.40
CA ILE A 76 7.65 -6.89 2.18
C ILE A 76 8.87 -6.79 3.10
N GLU A 77 8.73 -7.21 4.36
CA GLU A 77 9.85 -7.28 5.30
C GLU A 77 10.97 -8.21 4.80
N ALA A 78 10.61 -9.33 4.16
CA ALA A 78 11.55 -10.30 3.62
C ALA A 78 12.30 -9.83 2.35
N LEU A 79 11.85 -8.77 1.69
CA LEU A 79 12.50 -8.27 0.47
C LEU A 79 13.86 -7.63 0.79
N PRO A 80 14.91 -7.91 -0.01
CA PRO A 80 16.18 -7.21 0.09
C PRO A 80 15.98 -5.69 0.03
N ILE A 81 16.77 -4.94 0.79
CA ILE A 81 16.73 -3.49 0.79
C ILE A 81 17.00 -2.98 -0.62
N GLN A 82 16.08 -2.18 -1.14
CA GLN A 82 16.20 -1.53 -2.43
C GLN A 82 16.65 -0.08 -2.23
N PRO A 83 17.41 0.50 -3.17
CA PRO A 83 17.66 1.94 -3.17
C PRO A 83 16.34 2.70 -3.40
N ASN A 84 16.24 3.91 -2.85
CA ASN A 84 15.10 4.78 -3.10
C ASN A 84 15.11 5.19 -4.60
N PRO A 85 14.07 4.85 -5.39
CA PRO A 85 14.02 5.19 -6.81
C PRO A 85 13.84 6.69 -7.08
N LEU A 86 13.50 7.48 -6.06
CA LEU A 86 13.31 8.94 -6.13
C LEU A 86 14.47 9.75 -5.55
N ALA A 87 15.52 9.09 -5.05
CA ALA A 87 16.70 9.74 -4.48
C ALA A 87 17.74 10.09 -5.54
#